data_AF-A0A2V9T247-F1
#
_entry.id   AF-A0A2V9T247-F1
#
_cell.length_a   1.000
_cell.length_b   1.000
_cell.length_c   1.000
_cell.angle_alpha   90.00
_cell.angle_beta   90.00
_cell.angle_gamma   90.00
#
_symmetry.space_group_name_H-M   'P 1'
#
loop_
_entity.id
_entity.type
_entity.pdbx_description
1 polymer ?
#
loop_
_entity_poly.entity_id
_entity_poly.type
_entity_poly.pdbx_seq_one_letter_code
_entity_poly.pdbx_strand_id
1 'polypeptide(L)'
;MVSIRPEEQNGVSQLRYVKYDSDTMADIDTEQERKRLQRVYSGMTEGELRALAEDAVSLTPDAVQALSADLARRELDIAVSTSDDESGVPPEELVTIRSFRGIPEAMLAKGMLDSAGIQCFVVDDNTGRMFGPNTVGGIRMQVNSADANAAMELLMQSTSEDSHEVLEKPPEQRDDETPASSGPSWPSVVEKPPHMAVSQRQRLVGLAIVLTVSFLPSVTASILRVGGLYPDYPDALTRYSYFNYILKELTALALLAYVVRQNRQSLSDLGLGFRRGDVFHGLLLWGGARWCYRLSSPAILSFCELLGWHRTEPYIPSLKLGFGLLTLCLVLVNPIFEELTVRAFLMTETVALSGSSALAIVSSVLLQTSYHLYQGLPYALALGVIFLIFSLYYAHTRRILPLILAHFILDLFPHVEYALHQAHSGHP
;
A
#
# COMPACT_ATOMS: atom_id res chain seq x y z
N MET A 1 -21.87 12.56 7.64
CA MET A 1 -23.27 13.09 7.63
C MET A 1 -23.89 12.85 6.26
N VAL A 2 -25.10 12.30 6.26
CA VAL A 2 -26.00 12.15 5.10
C VAL A 2 -26.61 13.48 4.76
N SER A 3 -26.41 13.93 3.52
CA SER A 3 -27.18 15.04 2.96
C SER A 3 -28.42 14.46 2.31
N ILE A 4 -29.59 14.57 2.96
CA ILE A 4 -30.88 14.40 2.29
C ILE A 4 -31.32 15.78 1.82
N ARG A 5 -31.19 16.05 0.51
CA ARG A 5 -31.89 17.16 -0.15
C ARG A 5 -33.18 16.60 -0.74
N PRO A 6 -34.35 17.22 -0.52
CA PRO A 6 -35.54 16.91 -1.30
C PRO A 6 -35.44 17.66 -2.63
N GLU A 7 -35.34 16.92 -3.74
CA GLU A 7 -35.57 17.46 -5.08
C GLU A 7 -36.94 16.95 -5.56
N GLU A 8 -37.90 17.86 -5.70
CA GLU A 8 -39.19 17.56 -6.34
C GLU A 8 -38.99 17.43 -7.85
N GLN A 9 -38.75 16.20 -8.32
CA GLN A 9 -39.08 15.84 -9.69
C GLN A 9 -39.77 14.47 -9.71
N ASN A 10 -41.05 14.50 -10.10
CA ASN A 10 -41.87 13.34 -10.43
C ASN A 10 -42.07 12.29 -9.33
N GLY A 11 -42.82 12.66 -8.28
CA GLY A 11 -43.86 11.79 -7.72
C GLY A 11 -43.49 10.47 -7.02
N VAL A 12 -42.21 10.16 -6.78
CA VAL A 12 -41.81 9.00 -5.95
C VAL A 12 -40.57 9.35 -5.12
N SER A 13 -40.75 9.54 -3.81
CA SER A 13 -39.65 9.77 -2.86
C SER A 13 -38.89 8.48 -2.60
N GLN A 14 -37.59 8.44 -2.89
CA GLN A 14 -36.69 7.36 -2.48
C GLN A 14 -35.63 7.90 -1.50
N LEU A 15 -35.61 7.35 -0.28
CA LEU A 15 -34.63 7.64 0.77
C LEU A 15 -33.29 6.96 0.47
N ARG A 16 -32.19 7.71 0.51
CA ARG A 16 -30.82 7.20 0.34
C ARG A 16 -30.02 7.45 1.60
N TYR A 17 -29.59 6.38 2.27
CA TYR A 17 -28.71 6.43 3.45
C TYR A 17 -27.26 6.76 3.04
N VAL A 18 -26.57 7.60 3.80
CA VAL A 18 -25.14 7.93 3.67
C VAL A 18 -24.48 7.62 5.03
N LYS A 19 -23.16 7.43 5.03
CA LYS A 19 -22.41 6.91 6.18
C LYS A 19 -21.80 8.04 7.04
N TYR A 20 -21.58 7.73 8.31
CA TYR A 20 -21.03 8.59 9.36
C TYR A 20 -19.49 8.70 9.28
N ASP A 21 -18.92 9.88 9.56
CA ASP A 21 -17.47 10.17 9.57
C ASP A 21 -17.17 11.03 10.81
N SER A 22 -16.35 10.51 11.72
CA SER A 22 -16.13 11.08 13.07
C SER A 22 -15.09 12.20 13.11
N ASP A 23 -14.19 12.27 12.14
CA ASP A 23 -13.01 13.16 12.20
C ASP A 23 -13.28 14.56 11.64
N THR A 24 -14.42 14.78 10.97
CA THR A 24 -14.81 16.11 10.43
C THR A 24 -15.45 17.03 11.49
N MET A 25 -15.72 16.54 12.70
CA MET A 25 -16.51 17.24 13.72
C MET A 25 -15.66 17.82 14.87
N ALA A 26 -14.33 17.68 14.84
CA ALA A 26 -13.45 18.05 15.96
C ALA A 26 -13.23 19.56 16.15
N ASP A 27 -13.69 20.41 15.22
CA ASP A 27 -13.54 21.88 15.30
C ASP A 27 -14.88 22.61 15.11
N ILE A 28 -15.99 21.99 15.54
CA ILE A 28 -17.28 22.67 15.58
C ILE A 28 -17.51 23.21 16.98
N ASP A 29 -17.76 24.51 17.07
CA ASP A 29 -18.30 25.15 18.28
C ASP A 29 -19.50 24.33 18.77
N THR A 30 -19.28 23.58 19.85
CA THR A 30 -20.19 22.54 20.36
C THR A 30 -21.57 23.11 20.68
N GLU A 31 -21.62 24.40 21.03
CA GLU A 31 -22.85 25.13 21.30
C GLU A 31 -23.60 25.54 20.02
N GLN A 32 -22.86 25.88 18.96
CA GLN A 32 -23.43 26.20 17.66
C GLN A 32 -24.01 24.96 16.99
N GLU A 33 -23.34 23.80 17.13
CA GLU A 33 -23.82 22.52 16.61
C GLU A 33 -25.07 22.03 17.35
N ARG A 34 -25.12 22.15 18.67
CA ARG A 34 -26.34 21.84 19.43
C ARG A 34 -27.54 22.67 18.99
N LYS A 35 -27.37 23.98 18.79
CA LYS A 35 -28.45 24.87 18.30
C LYS A 35 -28.88 24.53 16.88
N ARG A 36 -27.98 23.97 16.07
CA ARG A 36 -28.30 23.49 14.71
C ARG A 36 -29.10 22.18 14.79
N LEU A 37 -28.63 21.20 15.57
CA LEU A 37 -29.28 19.90 15.75
C LEU A 37 -30.67 20.04 16.37
N GLN A 38 -30.83 20.93 17.36
CA GLN A 38 -32.11 21.24 17.97
C GLN A 38 -33.12 21.79 16.96
N ARG A 39 -32.68 22.64 16.01
CA ARG A 39 -33.55 23.13 14.92
C ARG A 39 -33.97 22.00 13.97
N VAL A 40 -33.04 21.09 13.66
CA VAL A 40 -33.33 19.95 12.78
C VAL A 40 -34.34 19.00 13.44
N TYR A 41 -34.11 18.60 14.69
CA TYR A 41 -35.01 17.70 15.41
C TYR A 41 -36.37 18.34 15.66
N SER A 42 -36.43 19.65 15.96
CA SER A 42 -37.69 20.38 16.09
C SER A 42 -38.57 20.34 14.82
N GLY A 43 -37.97 20.12 13.64
CA GLY A 43 -38.68 20.00 12.37
C GLY A 43 -39.09 18.58 11.99
N MET A 44 -38.64 17.55 12.72
CA MET A 44 -38.95 16.14 12.43
C MET A 44 -40.31 15.71 13.00
N THR A 45 -40.91 14.74 12.33
CA THR A 45 -42.13 14.05 12.79
C THR A 45 -41.83 13.05 13.91
N GLU A 46 -42.84 12.62 14.67
CA GLU A 46 -42.66 11.65 15.76
C GLU A 46 -42.09 10.31 15.25
N GLY A 47 -42.52 9.85 14.07
CA GLY A 47 -42.01 8.61 13.47
C GLY A 47 -40.54 8.68 13.07
N GLU A 48 -40.09 9.83 12.58
CA GLU A 48 -38.67 10.06 12.25
C GLU A 48 -37.80 10.18 13.51
N LEU A 49 -38.31 10.81 14.57
CA LEU A 49 -37.63 10.87 15.86
C LEU A 49 -37.52 9.48 16.51
N ARG A 50 -38.54 8.63 16.36
CA ARG A 50 -38.50 7.24 16.85
C ARG A 50 -37.44 6.41 16.13
N ALA A 51 -37.42 6.46 14.80
CA ALA A 51 -36.40 5.76 14.01
C ALA A 51 -34.97 6.22 14.34
N LEU A 52 -34.81 7.53 14.62
CA LEU A 52 -33.52 8.08 15.02
C LEU A 52 -33.11 7.69 16.46
N ALA A 53 -34.07 7.51 17.37
CA ALA A 53 -33.83 7.05 18.74
C ALA A 53 -33.50 5.55 18.80
N GLU A 54 -34.03 4.75 17.87
CA GLU A 54 -33.71 3.32 17.72
C GLU A 54 -32.28 3.08 17.20
N ASP A 55 -31.76 3.95 16.33
CA ASP A 55 -30.38 3.93 15.81
C ASP A 55 -29.47 4.95 16.51
N ALA A 56 -29.75 5.28 17.78
CA ALA A 56 -28.99 6.31 18.49
C ALA A 56 -27.51 5.93 18.74
N VAL A 57 -27.15 4.66 18.57
CA VAL A 57 -25.76 4.16 18.55
C VAL A 57 -24.94 4.81 17.43
N SER A 58 -25.56 5.20 16.31
CA SER A 58 -24.86 5.84 15.19
C SER A 58 -24.68 7.36 15.34
N LEU A 59 -25.15 7.94 16.45
CA LEU A 59 -25.16 9.39 16.71
C LEU A 59 -23.96 9.87 17.54
N THR A 60 -23.58 11.14 17.35
CA THR A 60 -22.61 11.81 18.25
C THR A 60 -23.22 12.03 19.64
N PRO A 61 -22.41 12.16 20.70
CA PRO A 61 -22.90 12.49 22.05
C PRO A 61 -23.75 13.78 22.09
N ASP A 62 -23.36 14.82 21.34
CA ASP A 62 -24.14 16.07 21.24
C ASP A 62 -25.46 15.88 20.47
N ALA A 63 -25.50 14.99 19.49
CA ALA A 63 -26.73 14.62 18.78
C ALA A 63 -27.69 13.83 19.67
N VAL A 64 -27.19 12.86 20.45
CA VAL A 64 -27.99 12.13 21.45
C VAL A 64 -28.57 13.10 22.49
N GLN A 65 -27.77 14.06 22.95
CA GLN A 65 -28.21 15.05 23.93
C GLN A 65 -29.27 16.02 23.36
N ALA A 66 -29.08 16.50 22.12
CA ALA A 66 -30.06 17.36 21.45
C ALA A 66 -31.36 16.61 21.12
N LEU A 67 -31.29 15.33 20.77
CA LEU A 67 -32.44 14.47 20.52
C LEU A 67 -33.25 14.24 21.81
N SER A 68 -32.57 13.88 22.90
CA SER A 68 -33.18 13.70 24.22
C SER A 68 -33.88 14.99 24.71
N ALA A 69 -33.27 16.16 24.45
CA ALA A 69 -33.84 17.45 24.78
C ALA A 69 -35.07 17.84 23.92
N ASP A 70 -35.20 17.31 22.70
CA ASP A 70 -36.40 17.52 21.86
C ASP A 70 -37.52 16.56 22.23
N LEU A 71 -37.21 15.28 22.51
CA LEU A 71 -38.15 14.27 23.01
C LEU A 71 -38.79 14.72 24.34
N ALA A 72 -37.97 15.19 25.28
CA ALA A 72 -38.45 15.73 26.55
C ALA A 72 -39.32 16.99 26.38
N ARG A 73 -39.00 17.86 25.41
CA ARG A 73 -39.81 19.06 25.12
C ARG A 73 -41.19 18.71 24.57
N ARG A 74 -41.29 17.60 23.83
CA ARG A 74 -42.55 17.12 23.22
C ARG A 74 -43.30 16.13 24.11
N GLU A 75 -42.81 15.85 25.32
CA GLU A 75 -43.36 14.85 26.24
C GLU A 75 -43.51 13.46 25.58
N LEU A 76 -42.59 13.11 24.67
CA LEU A 76 -42.60 11.83 23.96
C LEU A 76 -41.81 10.78 24.74
N ASP A 77 -42.46 9.69 25.12
CA ASP A 77 -41.86 8.56 25.84
C ASP A 77 -41.20 7.58 24.86
N ILE A 78 -40.05 7.97 24.30
CA ILE A 78 -39.28 7.17 23.34
C ILE A 78 -37.92 6.86 23.96
N ALA A 79 -37.63 5.57 24.14
CA ALA A 79 -36.34 5.11 24.65
C ALA A 79 -35.23 5.31 23.60
N VAL A 80 -34.15 5.96 24.00
CA VAL A 80 -32.96 6.16 23.16
C VAL A 80 -32.02 4.98 23.41
N SER A 81 -31.86 4.10 22.41
CA SER A 81 -31.01 2.91 22.53
C SER A 81 -29.55 3.27 22.28
N THR A 82 -28.73 3.26 23.32
CA THR A 82 -27.29 3.56 23.24
C THR A 82 -26.40 2.35 23.54
N SER A 83 -26.98 1.16 23.71
CA SER A 83 -26.26 -0.10 23.95
C SER A 83 -26.38 -1.02 22.72
N ASP A 84 -25.27 -1.71 22.39
CA ASP A 84 -25.20 -2.82 21.42
C ASP A 84 -25.99 -4.04 21.94
N ASP A 85 -27.28 -3.87 22.23
CA ASP A 85 -28.16 -4.97 22.61
C ASP A 85 -28.74 -5.63 21.36
N GLU A 86 -27.90 -6.39 20.64
CA GLU A 86 -28.39 -7.52 19.85
C GLU A 86 -28.88 -8.61 20.82
N SER A 87 -30.15 -8.55 21.18
CA SER A 87 -30.83 -9.64 21.87
C SER A 87 -30.96 -10.84 20.94
N GLY A 88 -30.16 -11.90 21.15
CA GLY A 88 -30.43 -13.21 20.56
C GLY A 88 -29.31 -14.25 20.58
N VAL A 89 -29.08 -14.87 21.75
CA VAL A 89 -28.28 -16.11 22.01
C VAL A 89 -26.76 -15.88 22.20
N PRO A 90 -26.17 -16.27 23.37
CA PRO A 90 -24.72 -16.14 23.59
C PRO A 90 -23.93 -17.12 22.70
N PRO A 91 -22.72 -16.74 22.22
CA PRO A 91 -21.89 -17.64 21.43
C PRO A 91 -21.39 -18.78 22.31
N GLU A 92 -21.88 -19.99 22.05
CA GLU A 92 -21.38 -21.22 22.67
C GLU A 92 -19.89 -21.35 22.38
N GLU A 93 -19.10 -21.63 23.42
CA GLU A 93 -17.65 -21.66 23.39
C GLU A 93 -17.14 -22.69 22.36
N LEU A 94 -16.60 -22.19 21.24
CA LEU A 94 -16.03 -23.02 20.17
C LEU A 94 -14.60 -23.40 20.51
N VAL A 95 -14.29 -24.69 20.50
CA VAL A 95 -12.97 -25.25 20.83
C VAL A 95 -12.34 -25.84 19.58
N THR A 96 -11.04 -25.60 19.39
CA THR A 96 -10.27 -26.19 18.28
C THR A 96 -9.89 -27.62 18.62
N ILE A 97 -10.34 -28.59 17.82
CA ILE A 97 -10.11 -30.02 18.03
C ILE A 97 -8.93 -30.58 17.22
N ARG A 98 -8.65 -30.03 16.03
CA ARG A 98 -7.57 -30.50 15.15
C ARG A 98 -7.15 -29.42 14.17
N SER A 99 -5.88 -29.47 13.73
CA SER A 99 -5.35 -28.62 12.67
C SER A 99 -4.86 -29.48 11.49
N PHE A 100 -5.19 -29.10 10.27
CA PHE A 100 -4.88 -29.83 9.03
C PHE A 100 -3.86 -29.08 8.18
N ARG A 101 -3.04 -29.81 7.41
CA ARG A 101 -2.03 -29.18 6.52
C ARG A 101 -2.60 -28.77 5.15
N GLY A 102 -3.75 -29.31 4.76
CA GLY A 102 -4.36 -29.03 3.48
C GLY A 102 -5.89 -29.07 3.51
N ILE A 103 -6.52 -28.32 2.60
CA ILE A 103 -7.97 -28.21 2.46
C ILE A 103 -8.65 -29.57 2.22
N PRO A 104 -8.11 -30.49 1.37
CA PRO A 104 -8.75 -31.77 1.12
C PRO A 104 -8.90 -32.64 2.38
N GLU A 105 -7.87 -32.65 3.23
CA GLU A 105 -7.86 -33.39 4.50
C GLU A 105 -8.88 -32.80 5.50
N ALA A 106 -8.94 -31.47 5.59
CA ALA A 106 -9.90 -30.76 6.43
C ALA A 106 -11.36 -31.00 5.97
N MET A 107 -11.60 -31.08 4.66
CA MET A 107 -12.92 -31.36 4.10
C MET A 107 -13.37 -32.81 4.32
N LEU A 108 -12.44 -33.77 4.27
CA LEU A 108 -12.74 -35.17 4.64
C LEU A 108 -13.16 -35.28 6.11
N ALA A 109 -12.39 -34.65 7.00
CA ALA A 109 -12.72 -34.61 8.42
C ALA A 109 -14.05 -33.90 8.69
N LYS A 110 -14.36 -32.80 7.98
CA LYS A 110 -15.65 -32.12 8.06
C LYS A 110 -16.80 -33.03 7.65
N GLY A 111 -16.65 -33.77 6.55
CA GLY A 111 -17.66 -34.72 6.09
C GLY A 111 -17.96 -35.83 7.10
N MET A 112 -16.94 -36.29 7.84
CA MET A 112 -17.11 -37.28 8.91
C MET A 112 -17.92 -36.71 10.09
N LEU A 113 -17.61 -35.48 10.52
CA LEU A 113 -18.33 -34.83 11.62
C LEU A 113 -19.77 -34.48 11.25
N ASP A 114 -19.99 -33.98 10.02
CA ASP A 114 -21.33 -33.70 9.50
C ASP A 114 -22.18 -34.98 9.45
N SER A 115 -21.59 -36.12 9.03
CA SER A 115 -22.29 -37.42 9.01
C SER A 115 -22.61 -37.95 10.39
N ALA A 116 -21.87 -37.54 11.42
CA ALA A 116 -22.13 -37.87 12.83
C ALA A 116 -23.08 -36.86 13.51
N GLY A 117 -23.55 -35.85 12.77
CA GLY A 117 -24.44 -34.80 13.29
C GLY A 117 -23.75 -33.76 14.17
N ILE A 118 -22.41 -33.71 14.17
CA ILE A 118 -21.63 -32.76 14.97
C ILE A 118 -21.37 -31.50 14.14
N GLN A 119 -21.87 -30.36 14.62
CA GLN A 119 -21.64 -29.09 13.95
C GLN A 119 -20.18 -28.65 14.10
N CYS A 120 -19.49 -28.48 12.97
CA CYS A 120 -18.09 -28.06 12.94
C CYS A 120 -17.85 -26.87 12.01
N PHE A 121 -16.90 -26.02 12.41
CA PHE A 121 -16.48 -24.82 11.70
C PHE A 121 -15.02 -24.98 11.29
N VAL A 122 -14.73 -24.74 10.01
CA VAL A 122 -13.37 -24.70 9.49
C VAL A 122 -12.92 -23.25 9.46
N VAL A 123 -12.03 -22.90 10.38
CA VAL A 123 -11.47 -21.55 10.50
C VAL A 123 -10.12 -21.50 9.77
N ASP A 124 -9.80 -20.35 9.18
CA ASP A 124 -8.62 -20.10 8.34
C ASP A 124 -8.69 -20.61 6.88
N ASP A 125 -9.89 -20.91 6.36
CA ASP A 125 -10.11 -21.29 4.94
C ASP A 125 -9.60 -20.21 3.95
N ASN A 126 -9.67 -18.93 4.36
CA ASN A 126 -9.19 -17.82 3.53
C ASN A 126 -7.66 -17.66 3.52
N THR A 127 -6.98 -18.17 4.55
CA THR A 127 -5.51 -18.12 4.69
C THR A 127 -4.83 -19.21 3.85
N GLY A 128 -5.44 -20.41 3.78
CA GLY A 128 -4.96 -21.52 2.95
C GLY A 128 -5.09 -21.25 1.44
N ARG A 129 -6.16 -20.55 1.02
CA ARG A 129 -6.34 -20.13 -0.39
C ARG A 129 -5.36 -19.05 -0.85
N MET A 130 -4.89 -18.18 0.05
CA MET A 130 -3.96 -17.10 -0.30
C MET A 130 -2.48 -17.47 -0.22
N PHE A 131 -2.07 -18.30 0.73
CA PHE A 131 -0.65 -18.47 1.08
C PHE A 131 -0.04 -19.85 0.78
N GLY A 132 -0.83 -20.77 0.20
CA GLY A 132 -0.37 -22.10 -0.15
C GLY A 132 -0.07 -22.99 1.07
N PRO A 133 0.33 -24.26 0.83
CA PRO A 133 0.32 -25.34 1.84
C PRO A 133 1.35 -25.22 2.98
N ASN A 134 2.09 -24.11 3.10
CA ASN A 134 3.19 -23.93 4.07
C ASN A 134 2.94 -22.82 5.11
N THR A 135 1.69 -22.48 5.41
CA THR A 135 1.38 -21.53 6.50
C THR A 135 1.55 -22.19 7.87
N VAL A 136 2.41 -21.60 8.70
CA VAL A 136 2.64 -21.99 10.09
C VAL A 136 1.36 -21.71 10.89
N GLY A 137 0.55 -22.75 11.10
CA GLY A 137 -0.72 -22.65 11.85
C GLY A 137 -1.77 -23.70 11.47
N GLY A 138 -1.75 -24.20 10.22
CA GLY A 138 -2.71 -25.19 9.72
C GLY A 138 -4.16 -24.68 9.63
N ILE A 139 -5.01 -25.41 8.92
CA ILE A 139 -6.46 -25.17 8.84
C ILE A 139 -7.09 -25.72 10.11
N ARG A 140 -7.70 -24.87 10.94
CA ARG A 140 -8.22 -25.26 12.25
C ARG A 140 -9.68 -25.69 12.17
N MET A 141 -9.99 -26.82 12.78
CA MET A 141 -11.35 -27.33 12.91
C MET A 141 -11.84 -27.07 14.33
N GLN A 142 -12.96 -26.36 14.42
CA GLN A 142 -13.60 -25.96 15.67
C GLN A 142 -14.98 -26.60 15.78
N VAL A 143 -15.35 -27.03 16.98
CA VAL A 143 -16.68 -27.56 17.32
C VAL A 143 -17.13 -26.93 18.62
N ASN A 144 -18.41 -27.09 18.96
CA ASN A 144 -18.89 -26.72 20.28
C ASN A 144 -18.11 -27.47 21.36
N SER A 145 -17.72 -26.79 22.44
CA SER A 145 -17.07 -27.40 23.62
C SER A 145 -17.78 -28.67 24.13
N ALA A 146 -19.10 -28.74 24.06
CA ALA A 146 -19.90 -29.91 24.44
C ALA A 146 -19.61 -31.15 23.57
N ASP A 147 -19.28 -30.95 22.29
CA ASP A 147 -19.08 -32.02 21.30
C ASP A 147 -17.59 -32.33 21.04
N ALA A 148 -16.67 -31.58 21.66
CA ALA A 148 -15.24 -31.66 21.40
C ALA A 148 -14.66 -33.08 21.61
N ASN A 149 -15.08 -33.78 22.67
CA ASN A 149 -14.58 -35.12 22.97
C ASN A 149 -15.09 -36.16 21.96
N ALA A 150 -16.38 -36.10 21.60
CA ALA A 150 -16.97 -37.02 20.62
C ALA A 150 -16.37 -36.81 19.23
N ALA A 151 -16.14 -35.55 18.84
CA ALA A 151 -15.50 -35.21 17.58
C ALA A 151 -14.04 -35.70 17.51
N MET A 152 -13.30 -35.61 18.62
CA MET A 152 -11.90 -36.04 18.67
C MET A 152 -11.76 -37.57 18.59
N GLU A 153 -12.67 -38.32 19.22
CA GLU A 153 -12.68 -39.78 19.17
C GLU A 153 -12.96 -40.31 17.74
N LEU A 154 -13.91 -39.70 17.03
CA LEU A 154 -14.22 -40.03 15.63
C LEU A 154 -13.03 -39.77 14.68
N LEU A 155 -12.29 -38.69 14.90
CA LEU A 155 -11.14 -38.33 14.05
C LEU A 155 -9.87 -39.15 14.35
N MET A 156 -9.78 -39.83 15.50
CA MET A 156 -8.64 -40.69 15.84
C MET A 156 -8.75 -42.08 15.23
N GLN A 157 -9.96 -42.65 15.17
CA GLN A 157 -10.20 -44.00 14.64
C GLN A 157 -9.85 -44.16 13.16
N SER A 158 -9.78 -43.07 12.38
CA SER A 158 -9.49 -43.09 10.93
C SER A 158 -8.01 -42.88 10.56
N THR A 159 -7.13 -42.58 11.53
CA THR A 159 -5.70 -42.29 11.24
C THR A 159 -4.76 -43.50 11.27
N SER A 160 -5.25 -44.67 11.69
CA SER A 160 -4.43 -45.87 11.88
C SER A 160 -4.25 -46.76 10.63
N GLU A 161 -4.84 -46.41 9.49
CA GLU A 161 -4.87 -47.30 8.32
C GLU A 161 -3.87 -46.96 7.18
N ASP A 162 -3.22 -45.78 7.18
CA ASP A 162 -2.56 -45.25 5.95
C ASP A 162 -1.05 -44.92 6.02
N SER A 163 -0.29 -45.37 7.02
CA SER A 163 1.16 -45.08 7.12
C SER A 163 2.06 -46.30 6.89
N HIS A 164 2.39 -46.61 5.63
CA HIS A 164 3.57 -47.40 5.27
C HIS A 164 4.28 -46.83 4.02
N GLU A 165 5.62 -46.75 4.10
CA GLU A 165 6.62 -46.62 3.00
C GLU A 165 6.80 -45.20 2.36
N VAL A 166 7.99 -44.59 2.18
CA VAL A 166 9.41 -45.01 2.08
C VAL A 166 10.36 -43.85 2.50
N LEU A 167 11.50 -44.17 3.14
CA LEU A 167 12.61 -43.28 3.53
C LEU A 167 13.76 -43.22 2.49
N GLU A 168 14.48 -42.08 2.48
CA GLU A 168 15.58 -41.64 1.59
C GLU A 168 16.93 -42.41 1.62
N LYS A 169 17.80 -42.14 0.61
CA LYS A 169 19.29 -42.15 0.74
C LYS A 169 20.04 -41.34 -0.38
N PRO A 170 21.12 -40.57 -0.06
CA PRO A 170 22.11 -39.98 -1.03
C PRO A 170 23.60 -40.35 -0.70
N PRO A 171 24.68 -39.75 -1.29
CA PRO A 171 25.09 -39.55 -2.70
C PRO A 171 26.56 -40.02 -2.99
N GLU A 172 27.09 -39.84 -4.22
CA GLU A 172 28.50 -40.15 -4.59
C GLU A 172 29.16 -39.04 -5.45
N GLN A 173 30.46 -38.75 -5.20
CA GLN A 173 31.32 -37.68 -5.80
C GLN A 173 32.28 -38.22 -6.89
N ARG A 174 32.81 -37.33 -7.77
CA ARG A 174 34.17 -37.46 -8.33
C ARG A 174 34.75 -36.17 -8.93
N ASP A 175 36.08 -36.15 -9.03
CA ASP A 175 36.99 -34.98 -9.03
C ASP A 175 37.52 -34.48 -10.40
N ASP A 176 38.06 -33.24 -10.35
CA ASP A 176 39.21 -32.58 -11.02
C ASP A 176 39.54 -32.69 -12.54
N GLU A 177 39.83 -31.52 -13.16
CA GLU A 177 41.18 -31.06 -13.62
C GLU A 177 41.15 -29.83 -14.58
N THR A 178 42.17 -28.95 -14.51
CA THR A 178 42.57 -27.90 -15.51
C THR A 178 44.11 -27.89 -15.63
N PRO A 179 44.76 -27.38 -16.72
CA PRO A 179 45.29 -26.00 -16.69
C PRO A 179 45.51 -25.23 -18.03
N ALA A 180 45.44 -23.89 -17.91
CA ALA A 180 46.27 -22.78 -18.46
C ALA A 180 46.58 -22.55 -19.98
N SER A 181 46.33 -21.31 -20.46
CA SER A 181 47.31 -20.47 -21.22
C SER A 181 46.89 -18.98 -21.27
N SER A 182 47.84 -18.09 -21.60
CA SER A 182 47.95 -16.67 -21.19
C SER A 182 47.92 -15.62 -22.32
N GLY A 183 47.33 -14.42 -22.06
CA GLY A 183 47.63 -13.12 -22.73
C GLY A 183 46.40 -12.19 -22.97
N PRO A 184 46.59 -10.88 -23.26
CA PRO A 184 46.66 -9.72 -22.35
C PRO A 184 45.32 -9.00 -22.05
N SER A 185 45.28 -8.24 -20.94
CA SER A 185 44.08 -7.76 -20.22
C SER A 185 43.56 -6.35 -20.56
N TRP A 186 42.34 -6.29 -21.10
CA TRP A 186 41.27 -5.39 -20.62
C TRP A 186 40.32 -6.24 -19.76
N PRO A 187 39.46 -5.72 -18.85
CA PRO A 187 38.58 -6.58 -18.05
C PRO A 187 37.51 -7.19 -18.96
N SER A 188 37.89 -8.30 -19.59
CA SER A 188 36.99 -9.20 -20.31
C SER A 188 36.02 -9.76 -19.29
N VAL A 189 34.76 -9.76 -19.73
CA VAL A 189 33.65 -10.50 -19.16
C VAL A 189 34.18 -11.79 -18.53
N VAL A 190 34.15 -11.85 -17.20
CA VAL A 190 34.32 -13.11 -16.48
C VAL A 190 33.22 -14.02 -17.02
N GLU A 191 33.57 -14.97 -17.88
CA GLU A 191 32.65 -16.03 -18.28
C GLU A 191 32.27 -16.77 -17.01
N LYS A 192 31.01 -16.58 -16.62
CA LYS A 192 30.40 -17.25 -15.47
C LYS A 192 30.46 -18.76 -15.73
N PRO A 193 30.85 -19.59 -14.75
CA PRO A 193 30.81 -21.04 -14.92
C PRO A 193 29.41 -21.50 -15.35
N PRO A 194 29.31 -22.50 -16.26
CA PRO A 194 28.12 -22.76 -17.08
C PRO A 194 26.88 -23.25 -16.31
N HIS A 195 26.95 -23.46 -14.99
CA HIS A 195 25.83 -23.93 -14.17
C HIS A 195 25.28 -22.89 -13.17
N MET A 196 25.75 -21.63 -13.17
CA MET A 196 25.31 -20.63 -12.18
C MET A 196 24.99 -19.22 -12.76
N ALA A 197 24.69 -19.11 -14.06
CA ALA A 197 24.08 -17.92 -14.64
C ALA A 197 22.55 -18.01 -14.51
N VAL A 198 21.94 -17.10 -13.74
CA VAL A 198 20.48 -16.97 -13.66
C VAL A 198 19.93 -16.74 -15.06
N SER A 199 18.91 -17.51 -15.46
CA SER A 199 18.35 -17.43 -16.81
C SER A 199 17.78 -16.03 -17.10
N GLN A 200 17.89 -15.57 -18.36
CA GLN A 200 17.26 -14.31 -18.79
C GLN A 200 15.76 -14.28 -18.48
N ARG A 201 15.08 -15.43 -18.58
CA ARG A 201 13.67 -15.58 -18.23
C ARG A 201 13.42 -15.27 -16.74
N GLN A 202 14.22 -15.83 -15.83
CA GLN A 202 14.06 -15.56 -14.40
C GLN A 202 14.27 -14.08 -14.07
N ARG A 203 15.25 -13.45 -14.71
CA ARG A 203 15.51 -12.01 -14.55
C ARG A 203 14.38 -11.14 -15.06
N LEU A 204 13.86 -11.45 -16.24
CA LEU A 204 12.70 -10.77 -16.81
C LEU A 204 11.45 -10.93 -15.93
N VAL A 205 11.18 -12.12 -15.42
CA VAL A 205 10.06 -12.38 -14.50
C VAL A 205 10.23 -11.59 -13.20
N GLY A 206 11.43 -11.62 -12.61
CA GLY A 206 11.75 -10.85 -11.42
C GLY A 206 11.56 -9.35 -11.64
N LEU A 207 12.07 -8.82 -12.76
CA LEU A 207 11.88 -7.43 -13.16
C LEU A 207 10.40 -7.09 -13.30
N ALA A 208 9.63 -7.89 -14.04
CA ALA A 208 8.21 -7.66 -14.26
C ALA A 208 7.42 -7.63 -12.94
N ILE A 209 7.61 -8.63 -12.06
CA ILE A 209 6.89 -8.72 -10.79
C ILE A 209 7.19 -7.51 -9.90
N VAL A 210 8.46 -7.14 -9.75
CA VAL A 210 8.86 -5.97 -8.95
C VAL A 210 8.23 -4.70 -9.50
N LEU A 211 8.32 -4.46 -10.82
CA LEU A 211 7.76 -3.25 -11.43
C LEU A 211 6.23 -3.20 -11.33
N THR A 212 5.55 -4.33 -11.53
CA THR A 212 4.09 -4.41 -11.44
C THR A 212 3.62 -4.09 -10.02
N VAL A 213 4.17 -4.74 -8.99
CA VAL A 213 3.78 -4.50 -7.59
C VAL A 213 4.13 -3.07 -7.16
N SER A 214 5.29 -2.58 -7.58
CA SER A 214 5.79 -1.26 -7.18
C SER A 214 5.02 -0.12 -7.84
N PHE A 215 4.83 -0.17 -9.16
CA PHE A 215 4.46 1.02 -9.94
C PHE A 215 3.18 0.89 -10.75
N LEU A 216 2.62 -0.30 -10.99
CA LEU A 216 1.36 -0.40 -11.77
C LEU A 216 0.24 0.45 -11.15
N PRO A 217 -0.01 0.40 -9.82
CA PRO A 217 -1.05 1.25 -9.22
C PRO A 217 -0.76 2.75 -9.39
N SER A 218 0.49 3.17 -9.22
CA SER A 218 0.89 4.58 -9.29
C SER A 218 0.82 5.11 -10.72
N VAL A 219 1.28 4.33 -11.70
CA VAL A 219 1.19 4.69 -13.13
C VAL A 219 -0.27 4.76 -13.57
N THR A 220 -1.09 3.77 -13.20
CA THR A 220 -2.52 3.78 -13.53
C THR A 220 -3.23 5.00 -12.93
N ALA A 221 -3.02 5.28 -11.63
CA ALA A 221 -3.61 6.46 -10.98
C ALA A 221 -3.16 7.76 -11.66
N SER A 222 -1.87 7.90 -11.98
CA SER A 222 -1.30 9.08 -12.64
C SER A 222 -1.86 9.31 -14.05
N ILE A 223 -2.03 8.25 -14.84
CA ILE A 223 -2.62 8.33 -16.18
C ILE A 223 -4.11 8.69 -16.10
N LEU A 224 -4.87 8.02 -15.23
CA LEU A 224 -6.31 8.27 -15.07
C LEU A 224 -6.58 9.70 -14.60
N ARG A 225 -5.70 10.25 -13.75
CA ARG A 225 -5.80 11.64 -13.30
C ARG A 225 -5.57 12.64 -14.44
N VAL A 226 -4.57 12.43 -15.29
CA VAL A 226 -4.39 13.26 -16.50
C VAL A 226 -5.61 13.17 -17.42
N GLY A 227 -6.25 12.01 -17.49
CA GLY A 227 -7.50 11.82 -18.23
C GLY A 227 -8.76 12.39 -17.56
N GLY A 228 -8.64 12.98 -16.36
CA GLY A 228 -9.80 13.51 -15.60
C GLY A 228 -10.70 12.43 -14.99
N LEU A 229 -10.24 11.17 -14.94
CA LEU A 229 -11.02 10.00 -14.50
C LEU A 229 -10.71 9.57 -13.07
N TYR A 230 -9.77 10.23 -12.38
CA TYR A 230 -9.35 9.88 -11.03
C TYR A 230 -9.60 11.05 -10.07
N PRO A 231 -10.60 10.96 -9.17
CA PRO A 231 -10.91 12.03 -8.24
C PRO A 231 -9.80 12.21 -7.19
N ASP A 232 -9.75 13.40 -6.59
CA ASP A 232 -8.89 13.65 -5.44
C ASP A 232 -9.36 12.89 -4.20
N TYR A 233 -8.41 12.48 -3.37
CA TYR A 233 -8.73 11.85 -2.08
C TYR A 233 -9.45 12.87 -1.18
N PRO A 234 -10.50 12.45 -0.45
CA PRO A 234 -11.05 13.26 0.63
C PRO A 234 -9.97 13.59 1.65
N ASP A 235 -9.91 14.84 2.09
CA ASP A 235 -8.85 15.32 2.98
C ASP A 235 -8.79 14.51 4.29
N ALA A 236 -9.94 14.08 4.81
CA ALA A 236 -10.06 13.23 6.00
C ALA A 236 -9.28 11.90 5.91
N LEU A 237 -9.13 11.33 4.71
CA LEU A 237 -8.44 10.05 4.52
C LEU A 237 -6.95 10.20 4.19
N THR A 238 -6.42 11.42 4.10
CA THR A 238 -5.04 11.68 3.67
C THR A 238 -4.03 10.88 4.50
N ARG A 239 -4.12 10.92 5.83
CA ARG A 239 -3.20 10.20 6.72
C ARG A 239 -3.26 8.68 6.52
N TYR A 240 -4.46 8.13 6.41
CA TYR A 240 -4.67 6.69 6.15
C TYR A 240 -4.09 6.28 4.78
N SER A 241 -4.33 7.08 3.74
CA SER A 241 -3.79 6.81 2.40
C SER A 241 -2.26 6.80 2.39
N TYR A 242 -1.62 7.77 3.06
CA TYR A 242 -0.16 7.83 3.14
C TYR A 242 0.46 6.76 4.03
N PHE A 243 -0.23 6.33 5.10
CA PHE A 243 0.19 5.16 5.86
C PHE A 243 0.21 3.90 4.99
N ASN A 244 -0.85 3.65 4.23
CA ASN A 244 -0.92 2.52 3.30
C ASN A 244 0.10 2.64 2.15
N TYR A 245 0.37 3.88 1.70
CA TYR A 245 1.39 4.16 0.70
C TYR A 245 2.78 3.73 1.19
N ILE A 246 3.17 4.13 2.41
CA ILE A 246 4.44 3.71 3.02
C ILE A 246 4.48 2.18 3.20
N LEU A 247 3.39 1.56 3.66
CA LEU A 247 3.33 0.10 3.83
C LEU A 247 3.52 -0.63 2.50
N LYS A 248 2.93 -0.12 1.41
CA LYS A 248 3.15 -0.63 0.05
C LYS A 248 4.62 -0.50 -0.36
N GLU A 249 5.26 0.65 -0.14
CA GLU A 249 6.68 0.86 -0.48
C GLU A 249 7.60 -0.08 0.29
N LEU A 250 7.38 -0.27 1.59
CA LEU A 250 8.12 -1.22 2.41
C LEU A 250 7.94 -2.66 1.91
N THR A 251 6.71 -3.03 1.55
CA THR A 251 6.41 -4.35 0.97
C THR A 251 7.11 -4.55 -0.37
N ALA A 252 7.11 -3.53 -1.22
CA ALA A 252 7.79 -3.56 -2.52
C ALA A 252 9.32 -3.61 -2.37
N LEU A 253 9.89 -2.90 -1.40
CA LEU A 253 11.32 -3.01 -1.05
C LEU A 253 11.70 -4.41 -0.55
N ALA A 254 10.85 -5.04 0.27
CA ALA A 254 11.06 -6.42 0.71
C ALA A 254 11.02 -7.39 -0.49
N LEU A 255 10.06 -7.22 -1.40
CA LEU A 255 9.96 -7.97 -2.64
C LEU A 255 11.19 -7.77 -3.54
N LEU A 256 11.67 -6.53 -3.70
CA LEU A 256 12.88 -6.22 -4.45
C LEU A 256 14.09 -6.94 -3.83
N ALA A 257 14.28 -6.86 -2.51
CA ALA A 257 15.38 -7.54 -1.83
C ALA A 257 15.31 -9.05 -2.02
N TYR A 258 14.11 -9.63 -1.96
CA TYR A 258 13.87 -11.04 -2.24
C TYR A 258 14.26 -11.41 -3.68
N VAL A 259 13.78 -10.68 -4.69
CA VAL A 259 14.08 -10.95 -6.10
C VAL A 259 15.56 -10.79 -6.42
N VAL A 260 16.22 -9.76 -5.88
CA VAL A 260 17.67 -9.55 -6.01
C VAL A 260 18.43 -10.75 -5.44
N ARG A 261 18.04 -11.24 -4.26
CA ARG A 261 18.63 -12.44 -3.65
C ARG A 261 18.38 -13.69 -4.48
N GLN A 262 17.18 -13.86 -5.06
CA GLN A 262 16.86 -14.97 -5.97
C GLN A 262 17.71 -14.93 -7.26
N ASN A 263 18.06 -13.73 -7.72
CA ASN A 263 18.98 -13.53 -8.83
C ASN A 263 20.46 -13.75 -8.44
N ARG A 264 20.74 -14.22 -7.21
CA ARG A 264 22.08 -14.36 -6.64
C ARG A 264 22.89 -13.06 -6.67
N GLN A 265 22.19 -11.96 -6.55
CA GLN A 265 22.75 -10.64 -6.38
C GLN A 265 22.51 -10.18 -4.93
N SER A 266 23.18 -9.10 -4.57
CA SER A 266 23.06 -8.39 -3.32
C SER A 266 22.65 -6.94 -3.60
N LEU A 267 22.12 -6.24 -2.59
CA LEU A 267 21.84 -4.80 -2.74
C LEU A 267 23.12 -4.00 -3.00
N SER A 268 24.27 -4.48 -2.56
CA SER A 268 25.57 -3.89 -2.92
C SER A 268 25.90 -3.98 -4.40
N ASP A 269 25.43 -5.01 -5.11
CA ASP A 269 25.58 -5.10 -6.57
C ASP A 269 24.74 -4.06 -7.31
N LEU A 270 23.68 -3.56 -6.66
CA LEU A 270 22.90 -2.40 -7.09
C LEU A 270 23.52 -1.06 -6.67
N GLY A 271 24.73 -1.07 -6.12
CA GLY A 271 25.44 0.15 -5.72
C GLY A 271 25.08 0.65 -4.32
N LEU A 272 24.36 -0.13 -3.51
CA LEU A 272 24.05 0.21 -2.12
C LEU A 272 25.26 -0.06 -1.22
N GLY A 273 25.85 1.01 -0.69
CA GLY A 273 26.94 0.91 0.26
C GLY A 273 27.53 2.28 0.56
N PHE A 274 27.85 2.53 1.82
CA PHE A 274 28.29 3.85 2.29
C PHE A 274 29.75 4.14 1.92
N ARG A 275 30.00 5.32 1.34
CA ARG A 275 31.31 5.97 1.27
C ARG A 275 31.18 7.41 1.76
N ARG A 276 32.22 7.92 2.44
CA ARG A 276 32.22 9.30 2.96
C ARG A 276 31.92 10.35 1.90
N GLY A 277 32.37 10.13 0.66
CA GLY A 277 32.10 11.01 -0.48
C GLY A 277 30.64 11.04 -0.93
N ASP A 278 29.80 10.08 -0.54
CA ASP A 278 28.41 10.01 -1.01
C ASP A 278 27.58 11.20 -0.53
N VAL A 279 27.86 11.72 0.67
CA VAL A 279 27.19 12.92 1.21
C VAL A 279 27.49 14.14 0.34
N PHE A 280 28.76 14.34 -0.01
CA PHE A 280 29.17 15.45 -0.88
C PHE A 280 28.52 15.34 -2.27
N HIS A 281 28.56 14.15 -2.88
CA HIS A 281 27.92 13.93 -4.17
C HIS A 281 26.40 14.11 -4.10
N GLY A 282 25.75 13.65 -3.03
CA GLY A 282 24.32 13.83 -2.82
C GLY A 282 23.93 15.32 -2.75
N LEU A 283 24.70 16.13 -2.02
CA LEU A 283 24.49 17.58 -1.96
C LEU A 283 24.72 18.25 -3.32
N LEU A 284 25.77 17.85 -4.04
CA LEU A 284 26.08 18.38 -5.38
C LEU A 284 25.00 18.00 -6.39
N LEU A 285 24.49 16.77 -6.34
CA LEU A 285 23.39 16.28 -7.18
C LEU A 285 22.08 16.99 -6.86
N TRP A 286 21.73 17.14 -5.58
CA TRP A 286 20.55 17.89 -5.16
C TRP A 286 20.59 19.32 -5.71
N GLY A 287 21.70 20.03 -5.46
CA GLY A 287 21.88 21.39 -5.94
C GLY A 287 21.86 21.45 -7.47
N GLY A 288 22.75 20.71 -8.13
CA GLY A 288 22.89 20.72 -9.59
C GLY A 288 21.60 20.35 -10.31
N ALA A 289 20.92 19.29 -9.89
CA ALA A 289 19.64 18.88 -10.50
C ALA A 289 18.54 19.92 -10.28
N ARG A 290 18.44 20.51 -9.08
CA ARG A 290 17.48 21.59 -8.79
C ARG A 290 17.76 22.83 -9.64
N TRP A 291 19.03 23.21 -9.82
CA TRP A 291 19.44 24.31 -10.69
C TRP A 291 19.07 24.04 -12.16
N CYS A 292 19.40 22.86 -12.68
CA CYS A 292 19.02 22.46 -14.04
C CYS A 292 17.51 22.50 -14.23
N TYR A 293 16.74 21.91 -13.30
CA TYR A 293 15.28 21.97 -13.32
C TYR A 293 14.76 23.41 -13.36
N ARG A 294 15.30 24.30 -12.52
CA ARG A 294 14.89 25.72 -12.48
C ARG A 294 15.19 26.47 -13.78
N LEU A 295 16.28 26.13 -14.47
CA LEU A 295 16.63 26.72 -15.76
C LEU A 295 15.77 26.18 -16.91
N SER A 296 15.48 24.88 -16.91
CA SER A 296 14.77 24.23 -18.02
C SER A 296 13.25 24.29 -17.90
N SER A 297 12.69 24.29 -16.68
CA SER A 297 11.24 24.18 -16.48
C SER A 297 10.42 25.29 -17.13
N PRO A 298 10.82 26.58 -17.15
CA PRO A 298 10.02 27.60 -17.81
C PRO A 298 9.86 27.34 -19.31
N ALA A 299 10.94 26.87 -19.98
CA ALA A 299 10.91 26.53 -21.39
C ALA A 299 10.02 25.32 -21.68
N ILE A 300 10.14 24.26 -20.87
CA ILE A 300 9.32 23.04 -21.01
C ILE A 300 7.83 23.36 -20.80
N LEU A 301 7.50 24.09 -19.73
CA LEU A 301 6.11 24.47 -19.42
C LEU A 301 5.51 25.34 -20.53
N SER A 302 6.27 26.31 -21.04
CA SER A 302 5.81 27.18 -22.13
C SER A 302 5.63 26.41 -23.43
N PHE A 303 6.50 25.44 -23.72
CA PHE A 303 6.36 24.58 -24.89
C PHE A 303 5.13 23.67 -24.80
N CYS A 304 4.86 23.07 -23.64
CA CYS A 304 3.64 22.28 -23.42
C CYS A 304 2.38 23.13 -23.59
N GLU A 305 2.39 24.36 -23.08
CA GLU A 305 1.29 25.30 -23.21
C GLU A 305 1.01 25.68 -24.66
N LEU A 306 2.06 25.87 -25.48
CA LEU A 306 1.93 26.04 -26.94
C LEU A 306 1.29 24.83 -27.63
N LEU A 307 1.46 23.62 -27.09
CA LEU A 307 0.85 22.40 -27.58
C LEU A 307 -0.57 22.16 -27.02
N GLY A 308 -1.15 23.12 -26.30
CA GLY A 308 -2.49 23.02 -25.72
C GLY A 308 -2.54 22.30 -24.37
N TRP A 309 -1.38 21.98 -23.77
CA TRP A 309 -1.31 21.41 -22.42
C TRP A 309 -1.18 22.54 -21.39
N HIS A 310 -2.32 22.96 -20.85
CA HIS A 310 -2.38 24.02 -19.86
C HIS A 310 -1.76 23.62 -18.52
N ARG A 311 -1.23 24.63 -17.81
CA ARG A 311 -0.66 24.46 -16.46
C ARG A 311 -1.80 24.29 -15.46
N THR A 312 -1.93 23.11 -14.89
CA THR A 312 -2.74 22.87 -13.68
C THR A 312 -1.87 23.07 -12.46
N GLU A 313 -2.41 23.53 -11.33
CA GLU A 313 -1.63 23.52 -10.09
C GLU A 313 -1.18 22.08 -9.79
N PRO A 314 0.10 21.85 -9.48
CA PRO A 314 0.59 20.50 -9.20
C PRO A 314 -0.10 19.98 -7.94
N TYR A 315 -0.72 18.80 -8.05
CA TYR A 315 -1.37 18.15 -6.92
C TYR A 315 -0.31 17.57 -5.97
N ILE A 316 -0.08 18.22 -4.83
CA ILE A 316 0.90 17.80 -3.81
C ILE A 316 0.17 17.58 -2.47
N PRO A 317 -0.64 16.52 -2.33
CA PRO A 317 -1.46 16.31 -1.13
C PRO A 317 -0.63 15.95 0.10
N SER A 318 0.65 15.58 -0.07
CA SER A 318 1.53 15.25 1.05
C SER A 318 1.72 16.45 1.99
N LEU A 319 1.67 17.69 1.49
CA LEU A 319 1.78 18.89 2.32
C LEU A 319 0.66 18.97 3.38
N LYS A 320 -0.52 18.41 3.10
CA LYS A 320 -1.66 18.35 4.03
C LYS A 320 -1.42 17.43 5.23
N LEU A 321 -0.38 16.59 5.21
CA LEU A 321 0.00 15.76 6.36
C LEU A 321 0.54 16.59 7.54
N GLY A 322 0.99 17.82 7.26
CA GLY A 322 1.78 18.60 8.20
C GLY A 322 3.20 18.05 8.36
N PHE A 323 3.96 18.58 9.33
CA PHE A 323 5.33 18.16 9.60
C PHE A 323 5.38 17.28 10.85
N GLY A 324 5.06 15.99 10.70
CA GLY A 324 5.02 15.01 11.78
C GLY A 324 5.72 13.69 11.43
N LEU A 325 5.61 12.70 12.32
CA LEU A 325 6.27 11.39 12.16
C LEU A 325 5.94 10.71 10.83
N LEU A 326 4.67 10.75 10.41
CA LEU A 326 4.24 10.13 9.16
C LEU A 326 4.94 10.76 7.94
N THR A 327 5.08 12.09 7.93
CA THR A 327 5.81 12.83 6.89
C THR A 327 7.29 12.48 6.91
N LEU A 328 7.92 12.38 8.09
CA LEU A 328 9.33 11.96 8.21
C LEU A 328 9.55 10.54 7.68
N CYS A 329 8.63 9.62 7.97
CA CYS A 329 8.67 8.27 7.41
C CYS A 329 8.51 8.28 5.89
N LEU A 330 7.56 9.07 5.36
CA LEU A 330 7.33 9.21 3.93
C LEU A 330 8.58 9.70 3.20
N VAL A 331 9.13 10.85 3.61
CA VAL A 331 10.29 11.46 2.92
C VAL A 331 11.56 10.64 3.10
N LEU A 332 11.61 9.70 4.04
CA LEU A 332 12.74 8.78 4.20
C LEU A 332 12.59 7.51 3.34
N VAL A 333 11.41 6.89 3.36
CA VAL A 333 11.14 5.60 2.69
C VAL A 333 11.03 5.78 1.18
N ASN A 334 10.31 6.81 0.73
CA ASN A 334 10.02 7.01 -0.70
C ASN A 334 11.30 7.15 -1.55
N PRO A 335 12.29 7.99 -1.20
CA PRO A 335 13.57 8.05 -1.92
C PRO A 335 14.30 6.71 -2.02
N ILE A 336 14.29 5.92 -0.94
CA ILE A 336 14.93 4.60 -0.92
C ILE A 336 14.21 3.67 -1.90
N PHE A 337 12.88 3.65 -1.85
CA PHE A 337 12.03 2.86 -2.73
C PHE A 337 12.20 3.23 -4.20
N GLU A 338 12.08 4.52 -4.55
CA GLU A 338 12.15 4.96 -5.94
C GLU A 338 13.54 4.78 -6.54
N GLU A 339 14.61 5.17 -5.83
CA GLU A 339 15.96 5.06 -6.37
C GLU A 339 16.40 3.60 -6.49
N LEU A 340 16.18 2.77 -5.46
CA LEU A 340 16.56 1.35 -5.55
C LEU A 340 15.79 0.62 -6.65
N THR A 341 14.51 0.93 -6.85
CA THR A 341 13.70 0.20 -7.83
C THR A 341 13.93 0.73 -9.25
N VAL A 342 13.90 2.05 -9.46
CA VAL A 342 13.91 2.66 -10.80
C VAL A 342 15.33 2.90 -11.32
N ARG A 343 16.25 3.39 -10.49
CA ARG A 343 17.63 3.65 -10.93
C ARG A 343 18.49 2.43 -10.75
N ALA A 344 18.41 1.78 -9.58
CA ALA A 344 19.32 0.68 -9.29
C ALA A 344 18.89 -0.62 -9.98
N PHE A 345 17.73 -1.16 -9.61
CA PHE A 345 17.26 -2.47 -10.05
C PHE A 345 16.84 -2.47 -11.52
N LEU A 346 15.89 -1.61 -11.93
CA LEU A 346 15.42 -1.53 -13.31
C LEU A 346 16.58 -1.32 -14.29
N MET A 347 17.45 -0.32 -14.08
CA MET A 347 18.54 -0.09 -15.02
C MET A 347 19.53 -1.26 -15.07
N THR A 348 19.83 -1.89 -13.93
CA THR A 348 20.73 -3.05 -13.87
C THR A 348 20.15 -4.25 -14.62
N GLU A 349 18.86 -4.53 -14.46
CA GLU A 349 18.18 -5.60 -15.18
C GLU A 349 18.03 -5.27 -16.67
N THR A 350 17.67 -4.04 -17.04
CA THR A 350 17.58 -3.61 -18.44
C THR A 350 18.92 -3.74 -19.16
N VAL A 351 20.03 -3.26 -18.58
CA VAL A 351 21.37 -3.41 -19.19
C VAL A 351 21.69 -4.88 -19.41
N ALA A 352 21.32 -5.73 -18.49
CA ALA A 352 21.79 -7.11 -18.52
C ALA A 352 20.80 -8.06 -19.23
N LEU A 353 19.60 -7.59 -19.57
CA LEU A 353 18.67 -8.22 -20.52
C LEU A 353 18.90 -7.74 -21.97
N SER A 354 19.27 -6.46 -22.17
CA SER A 354 19.36 -5.84 -23.50
C SER A 354 20.78 -5.52 -23.99
N GLY A 355 21.76 -5.49 -23.10
CA GLY A 355 23.12 -5.02 -23.37
C GLY A 355 23.26 -3.49 -23.47
N SER A 356 22.19 -2.70 -23.29
CA SER A 356 22.18 -1.27 -23.60
C SER A 356 21.97 -0.37 -22.38
N SER A 357 22.99 0.42 -22.05
CA SER A 357 22.89 1.49 -21.05
C SER A 357 21.93 2.61 -21.47
N ALA A 358 21.83 2.88 -22.77
CA ALA A 358 20.91 3.89 -23.29
C ALA A 358 19.45 3.46 -23.05
N LEU A 359 19.10 2.20 -23.33
CA LEU A 359 17.77 1.67 -23.04
C LEU A 359 17.47 1.73 -21.55
N ALA A 360 18.44 1.39 -20.69
CA ALA A 360 18.26 1.47 -19.24
C ALA A 360 17.95 2.89 -18.74
N ILE A 361 18.68 3.90 -19.25
CA ILE A 361 18.43 5.31 -18.92
C ILE A 361 17.03 5.73 -19.39
N VAL A 362 16.68 5.42 -20.65
CA VAL A 362 15.37 5.78 -21.21
C VAL A 362 14.24 5.11 -20.43
N SER A 363 14.34 3.81 -20.14
CA SER A 363 13.34 3.09 -19.35
C SER A 363 13.17 3.66 -17.95
N SER A 364 14.27 4.01 -17.27
CA SER A 364 14.24 4.66 -15.95
C SER A 364 13.50 6.00 -15.98
N VAL A 365 13.90 6.89 -16.90
CA VAL A 365 13.28 8.22 -17.04
C VAL A 365 11.81 8.13 -17.42
N LEU A 366 11.45 7.24 -18.36
CA LEU A 366 10.08 7.06 -18.81
C LEU A 366 9.19 6.50 -17.70
N LEU A 367 9.65 5.48 -16.97
CA LEU A 367 8.89 4.91 -15.86
C LEU A 367 8.61 5.98 -14.80
N GLN A 368 9.64 6.73 -14.39
CA GLN A 368 9.45 7.75 -13.35
C GLN A 368 8.59 8.92 -13.79
N THR A 369 8.75 9.39 -15.03
CA THR A 369 7.86 10.40 -15.61
C THR A 369 6.41 9.90 -15.63
N SER A 370 6.18 8.62 -15.95
CA SER A 370 4.83 8.07 -16.07
C SER A 370 4.07 8.07 -14.74
N TYR A 371 4.70 7.69 -13.62
CA TYR A 371 4.04 7.76 -12.33
C TYR A 371 4.04 9.17 -11.72
N HIS A 372 4.68 10.16 -12.35
CA HIS A 372 4.59 11.58 -11.99
C HIS A 372 3.55 12.36 -12.81
N LEU A 373 2.90 11.73 -13.79
CA LEU A 373 1.84 12.35 -14.59
C LEU A 373 0.70 12.91 -13.73
N TYR A 374 0.49 12.44 -12.50
CA TYR A 374 -0.51 12.96 -11.57
C TYR A 374 -0.35 14.46 -11.26
N GLN A 375 0.85 15.02 -11.44
CA GLN A 375 1.12 16.45 -11.26
C GLN A 375 0.74 17.29 -12.49
N GLY A 376 0.30 16.65 -13.57
CA GLY A 376 0.09 17.25 -14.89
C GLY A 376 1.27 17.01 -15.83
N LEU A 377 0.97 16.82 -17.13
CA LEU A 377 1.99 16.52 -18.15
C LEU A 377 3.14 17.55 -18.19
N PRO A 378 2.89 18.88 -18.14
CA PRO A 378 3.98 19.86 -18.19
C PRO A 378 4.98 19.71 -17.03
N TYR A 379 4.49 19.48 -15.80
CA TYR A 379 5.34 19.32 -14.62
C TYR A 379 6.08 17.98 -14.62
N ALA A 380 5.42 16.89 -15.03
CA ALA A 380 6.07 15.59 -15.17
C ALA A 380 7.25 15.62 -16.14
N LEU A 381 7.09 16.30 -17.29
CA LEU A 381 8.18 16.47 -18.27
C LEU A 381 9.30 17.36 -17.72
N ALA A 382 8.97 18.42 -16.96
CA ALA A 382 9.98 19.24 -16.31
C ALA A 382 10.80 18.45 -15.28
N LEU A 383 10.15 17.59 -14.48
CA LEU A 383 10.82 16.68 -13.56
C LEU A 383 11.70 15.63 -14.26
N GLY A 384 11.35 15.26 -15.50
CA GLY A 384 12.15 14.39 -16.36
C GLY A 384 13.62 14.80 -16.47
N VAL A 385 13.93 16.09 -16.33
CA VAL A 385 15.32 16.59 -16.29
C VAL A 385 16.09 16.07 -15.07
N ILE A 386 15.47 16.06 -13.88
CA ILE A 386 16.07 15.52 -12.66
C ILE A 386 16.26 14.00 -12.83
N PHE A 387 15.24 13.32 -13.33
CA PHE A 387 15.27 11.86 -13.54
C PHE A 387 16.39 11.45 -14.49
N LEU A 388 16.61 12.23 -15.55
CA LEU A 388 17.70 12.03 -16.51
C LEU A 388 19.07 12.23 -15.85
N ILE A 389 19.26 13.30 -15.08
CA ILE A 389 20.53 13.56 -14.36
C ILE A 389 20.85 12.40 -13.41
N PHE A 390 19.87 11.92 -12.64
CA PHE A 390 20.06 10.82 -11.71
C PHE A 390 20.37 9.51 -12.44
N SER A 391 19.66 9.24 -13.54
CA SER A 391 19.89 8.05 -14.37
C SER A 391 21.29 8.07 -15.01
N LEU A 392 21.74 9.22 -15.52
CA LEU A 392 23.09 9.38 -16.06
C LEU A 392 24.16 9.19 -14.98
N TYR A 393 23.95 9.76 -13.79
CA TYR A 393 24.86 9.58 -12.66
C TYR A 393 24.97 8.10 -12.25
N TYR A 394 23.84 7.39 -12.13
CA TYR A 394 23.86 5.97 -11.78
C TYR A 394 24.51 5.13 -12.89
N ALA A 395 24.20 5.40 -14.17
CA ALA A 395 24.80 4.69 -15.30
C ALA A 395 26.33 4.81 -15.31
N HIS A 396 26.87 5.96 -14.90
CA HIS A 396 28.32 6.20 -14.86
C HIS A 396 28.99 5.64 -13.60
N THR A 397 28.37 5.81 -12.43
CA THR A 397 29.03 5.54 -11.14
C THR A 397 28.64 4.20 -10.52
N ARG A 398 27.46 3.67 -10.84
CA ARG A 398 26.80 2.56 -10.14
C ARG A 398 26.73 2.78 -8.62
N ARG A 399 26.50 4.02 -8.18
CA ARG A 399 26.36 4.41 -6.77
C ARG A 399 24.95 4.94 -6.53
N ILE A 400 24.19 4.26 -5.68
CA ILE A 400 22.79 4.65 -5.43
C ILE A 400 22.61 5.59 -4.24
N LEU A 401 23.50 5.49 -3.23
CA LEU A 401 23.35 6.27 -2.00
C LEU A 401 23.36 7.80 -2.20
N PRO A 402 24.22 8.38 -3.06
CA PRO A 402 24.15 9.82 -3.36
C PRO A 402 22.81 10.24 -3.95
N LEU A 403 22.18 9.39 -4.77
CA LEU A 403 20.87 9.66 -5.37
C LEU A 403 19.76 9.62 -4.31
N ILE A 404 19.77 8.62 -3.43
CA ILE A 404 18.83 8.51 -2.30
C ILE A 404 18.91 9.75 -1.42
N LEU A 405 20.13 10.20 -1.08
CA LEU A 405 20.33 11.42 -0.28
C LEU A 405 19.84 12.67 -1.00
N ALA A 406 20.14 12.82 -2.29
CA ALA A 406 19.69 13.96 -3.07
C ALA A 406 18.15 14.01 -3.16
N HIS A 407 17.51 12.88 -3.41
CA HIS A 407 16.07 12.73 -3.47
C HIS A 407 15.41 13.00 -2.10
N PHE A 408 15.95 12.43 -1.02
CA PHE A 408 15.49 12.75 0.35
C PHE A 408 15.46 14.25 0.62
N ILE A 409 16.50 15.00 0.21
CA ILE A 409 16.52 16.45 0.41
C ILE A 409 15.50 17.15 -0.51
N LEU A 410 15.30 16.67 -1.74
CA LEU A 410 14.26 17.20 -2.64
C LEU A 410 12.86 17.06 -2.03
N ASP A 411 12.57 15.93 -1.38
CA ASP A 411 11.26 15.66 -0.78
C ASP A 411 11.07 16.38 0.56
N LEU A 412 12.11 16.39 1.41
CA LEU A 412 12.04 17.03 2.71
C LEU A 412 11.82 18.56 2.61
N PHE A 413 12.46 19.20 1.63
CA PHE A 413 12.56 20.65 1.58
C PHE A 413 11.20 21.37 1.45
N PRO A 414 10.28 20.98 0.54
CA PRO A 414 8.93 21.54 0.48
C PRO A 414 8.14 21.43 1.79
N HIS A 415 8.28 20.33 2.53
CA HIS A 415 7.60 20.14 3.81
C HIS A 415 8.15 21.07 4.90
N VAL A 416 9.46 21.30 4.91
CA VAL A 416 10.11 22.26 5.82
C VAL A 416 9.68 23.69 5.48
N GLU A 417 9.71 24.07 4.20
CA GLU A 417 9.26 25.40 3.75
C GLU A 417 7.80 25.66 4.14
N TYR A 418 6.93 24.68 3.93
CA TYR A 418 5.52 24.77 4.29
C TYR A 418 5.30 24.91 5.80
N ALA A 419 6.02 24.13 6.62
CA ALA A 419 5.95 24.21 8.07
C ALA A 419 6.43 25.57 8.60
N LEU A 420 7.53 26.10 8.05
CA LEU A 420 8.04 27.42 8.39
C LEU A 420 7.05 28.51 7.99
N HIS A 421 6.44 28.41 6.80
CA HIS A 421 5.45 29.39 6.37
C HIS A 421 4.25 29.44 7.32
N GLN A 422 3.71 28.27 7.71
CA GLN A 422 2.60 28.18 8.66
C GLN A 422 2.94 28.81 10.01
N ALA A 423 4.12 28.49 10.56
CA ALA A 423 4.60 29.03 11.84
C ALA A 423 4.72 30.56 11.84
N HIS A 424 5.16 31.17 10.73
CA HIS A 424 5.26 32.62 10.60
C HIS A 424 3.90 33.30 10.35
N SER A 425 2.96 32.61 9.70
CA SER A 425 1.62 33.16 9.42
C SER A 425 0.64 33.12 10.60
N GLY A 426 1.02 32.51 11.73
CA GLY A 426 0.20 32.51 12.96
C GLY A 426 -1.07 31.66 12.90
N HIS A 427 -1.20 30.76 11.93
CA HIS A 427 -2.27 29.75 11.91
C HIS A 427 -1.72 28.44 12.48
N PRO A 428 -2.28 27.94 13.60
CA PRO A 428 -1.88 26.66 14.19
C PRO A 428 -2.26 25.46 13.32
#